data_AF-A0A1W1XAA1-F1
#
_entry.id   AF-A0A1W1XAA1-F1
#
_cell.length_a   1.000
_cell.length_b   1.000
_cell.length_c   1.000
_cell.angle_alpha   90.00
_cell.angle_beta   90.00
_cell.angle_gamma   90.00
#
_symmetry.space_group_name_H-M   'P 1'
#
loop_
_entity.id
_entity.type
_entity.pdbx_description
1 polymer ?
#
loop_
_entity_poly.entity_id
_entity_poly.type
_entity_poly.pdbx_seq_one_letter_code
_entity_poly.pdbx_strand_id
1 'polypeptide(L)' 'MKKFIALGLLLCGMMSNAFAETRYYEVTSGGGQSYCDAVWPGSQYNGVRQGWNNFYFVACMKN' A
#
# COMPACT_ATOMS: atom_id res chain seq x y z
N MET A 1 -22.98 -5.27 42.46
CA MET A 1 -23.01 -4.70 41.10
C MET A 1 -21.62 -4.18 40.74
N LYS A 2 -20.75 -5.01 40.15
CA LYS A 2 -19.35 -4.65 39.80
C LYS A 2 -18.87 -5.43 38.57
N LYS A 3 -19.58 -5.42 37.44
CA LYS A 3 -19.13 -6.12 36.21
C LYS A 3 -19.68 -5.49 34.92
N PHE A 4 -19.48 -4.19 34.69
CA PHE A 4 -19.92 -3.59 33.42
C PHE A 4 -18.95 -2.60 32.75
N ILE A 5 -17.79 -2.28 33.34
CA ILE A 5 -16.90 -1.24 32.79
C ILE A 5 -15.80 -1.81 31.88
N ALA A 6 -15.56 -3.13 31.88
CA ALA A 6 -14.43 -3.74 31.15
C ALA A 6 -14.66 -3.96 29.64
N LEU A 7 -15.90 -3.84 29.14
CA LEU A 7 -16.23 -4.17 27.73
C LEU A 7 -16.16 -2.97 26.77
N GLY A 8 -16.13 -1.73 27.26
CA GLY A 8 -16.11 -0.53 26.41
C GLY A 8 -14.75 -0.19 25.81
N LEU A 9 -13.65 -0.54 26.48
CA LEU A 9 -12.29 -0.18 26.07
C LEU A 9 -11.66 -1.15 25.06
N LEU A 10 -12.23 -2.35 24.87
CA LEU A 10 -11.70 -3.36 23.96
C LEU A 10 -12.09 -3.14 22.48
N LEU A 11 -13.07 -2.30 22.19
CA LEU A 11 -13.58 -2.07 20.83
C LEU A 11 -12.95 -0.87 20.11
N CYS A 12 -12.19 -0.01 20.80
CA CYS A 12 -11.52 1.15 20.19
C CYS A 12 -10.09 0.87 19.70
N GLY A 13 -9.57 -0.34 19.91
CA GLY A 13 -8.15 -0.66 19.68
C GLY A 13 -7.80 -1.26 18.31
N MET A 14 -8.77 -1.52 17.43
CA MET A 14 -8.55 -2.32 16.22
C MET A 14 -8.69 -1.53 14.90
N MET A 15 -8.27 -0.27 14.88
CA MET A 15 -8.08 0.48 13.63
C MET A 15 -6.70 1.14 13.59
N SER A 16 -5.67 0.37 13.92
CA SER A 16 -4.30 0.69 13.51
C SER A 16 -4.26 0.52 12.00
N ASN A 17 -4.59 1.58 11.26
CA ASN A 17 -4.46 1.57 9.82
C ASN A 17 -2.97 1.42 9.46
N ALA A 18 -2.54 0.18 9.19
CA ALA A 18 -1.34 -0.07 8.40
C ALA A 18 -1.67 0.34 6.96
N PHE A 19 -1.74 1.65 6.70
CA PHE A 19 -1.88 2.17 5.35
C PHE A 19 -0.56 1.93 4.64
N ALA A 20 -0.49 0.82 3.92
CA ALA A 20 0.57 0.60 2.95
C ALA A 20 0.55 1.76 1.94
N GLU A 21 1.55 2.64 2.01
CA GLU A 21 1.67 3.76 1.07
C GLU A 21 1.92 3.15 -0.31
N THR A 22 1.04 3.47 -1.26
CA THR A 22 1.17 3.01 -2.65
C THR A 22 1.51 4.21 -3.54
N ARG A 23 2.63 4.12 -4.26
CA ARG A 23 3.05 5.09 -5.27
C ARG A 23 2.92 4.51 -6.66
N TYR A 24 2.46 5.34 -7.60
CA TYR A 24 2.29 4.97 -8.99
C TYR A 24 3.30 5.73 -9.84
N TYR A 25 4.01 5.01 -10.71
CA TYR A 25 5.02 5.57 -11.60
C TYR A 25 4.63 5.32 -13.05
N GLU A 26 4.52 6.38 -13.83
CA GLU A 26 4.26 6.28 -15.27
C GLU A 26 5.51 5.76 -16.00
N VAL A 27 5.32 4.75 -16.83
CA VAL A 27 6.37 4.09 -17.60
C VAL A 27 5.87 3.76 -19.01
N THR A 28 6.78 3.75 -19.99
CA THR A 28 6.47 3.40 -21.40
C THR A 28 6.52 1.90 -21.67
N SER A 29 7.06 1.12 -20.74
CA SER A 29 7.09 -0.34 -20.75
C SER A 29 6.86 -0.83 -19.31
N GLY A 30 6.23 -1.98 -19.12
CA GLY A 30 5.88 -2.49 -17.78
C GLY A 30 7.07 -2.56 -16.81
N GLY A 31 6.78 -2.82 -15.53
CA GLY A 31 7.80 -2.88 -14.49
C GLY A 31 7.60 -4.07 -13.55
N GLY A 32 8.60 -4.31 -12.71
CA GLY A 32 8.59 -5.35 -11.67
C GLY A 32 9.31 -4.88 -10.41
N GLN A 33 9.66 -5.81 -9.52
CA GLN A 33 10.33 -5.49 -8.25
C GLN A 33 11.59 -4.65 -8.44
N SER A 34 12.43 -4.98 -9.43
CA SER A 34 13.66 -4.25 -9.72
C SER A 34 13.44 -2.77 -10.05
N TYR A 35 12.32 -2.42 -10.68
CA TYR A 35 11.95 -1.02 -10.93
C TYR A 35 11.58 -0.31 -9.63
N CYS A 36 10.73 -0.94 -8.80
CA CYS A 36 10.35 -0.41 -7.49
C CYS A 36 11.56 -0.23 -6.57
N ASP A 37 12.53 -1.15 -6.59
CA ASP A 37 13.79 -1.02 -5.83
C ASP A 37 14.62 0.18 -6.28
N ALA A 38 14.60 0.51 -7.58
CA ALA A 38 15.34 1.63 -8.14
C ALA A 38 14.68 2.99 -7.84
N VAL A 39 13.35 3.09 -8.01
CA VAL A 39 12.64 4.38 -7.85
C VAL A 39 12.18 4.65 -6.42
N TRP A 40 11.98 3.61 -5.62
CA TRP A 40 11.57 3.71 -4.23
C TRP A 40 12.12 2.56 -3.39
N PRO A 41 13.41 2.62 -3.01
CA PRO A 41 14.11 1.52 -2.32
C PRO A 41 13.36 1.00 -1.10
N GLY A 42 13.25 -0.32 -0.97
CA GLY A 42 12.50 -0.98 0.11
C GLY A 42 10.98 -1.00 -0.08
N SER A 43 10.47 -0.58 -1.24
CA SER A 43 9.08 -0.82 -1.64
C SER A 43 8.94 -2.17 -2.32
N GLN A 44 7.71 -2.67 -2.42
CA GLN A 44 7.36 -3.92 -3.07
C GLN A 44 6.53 -3.66 -4.32
N TYR A 45 6.79 -4.42 -5.37
CA TYR A 45 5.98 -4.38 -6.58
C TYR A 45 4.56 -4.90 -6.29
N ASN A 46 3.57 -4.06 -6.55
CA ASN A 46 2.16 -4.31 -6.29
C ASN A 46 1.34 -4.51 -7.57
N GLY A 47 1.96 -4.34 -8.74
CA GLY A 47 1.33 -4.60 -10.03
C GLY A 47 1.58 -3.51 -11.06
N VAL A 48 1.04 -3.73 -12.25
CA VAL A 48 1.03 -2.78 -13.34
C VAL A 48 -0.41 -2.57 -13.80
N ARG A 49 -0.77 -1.32 -14.07
CA ARG A 49 -2.07 -0.94 -14.66
C ARG A 49 -1.84 -0.23 -15.97
N GLN A 50 -2.68 -0.50 -16.95
CA GLN A 50 -2.63 0.22 -18.21
C GLN A 50 -3.17 1.64 -18.03
N GLY A 51 -2.41 2.62 -18.52
CA GLY A 51 -2.75 4.04 -18.50
C GLY A 51 -3.42 4.50 -19.79
N TRP A 52 -3.33 5.81 -20.05
CA TRP A 52 -3.77 6.39 -21.31
C TRP A 52 -2.65 6.27 -22.37
N ASN A 53 -3.01 6.06 -23.64
CA ASN A 53 -2.07 5.72 -24.72
C ASN A 53 -1.25 4.44 -24.44
N ASN A 54 0.02 4.43 -24.87
CA ASN A 54 0.98 3.33 -24.68
C ASN A 54 1.71 3.40 -23.31
N PHE A 55 1.18 4.14 -22.35
CA PHE A 55 1.76 4.26 -21.01
C PHE A 55 1.13 3.26 -20.03
N TYR A 56 1.93 2.86 -19.06
CA TYR A 56 1.54 2.01 -17.95
C TYR A 56 1.88 2.71 -16.63
N PHE A 57 1.19 2.33 -15.57
CA PHE A 57 1.49 2.75 -14.21
C PHE A 57 1.97 1.54 -13.41
N VAL A 58 3.22 1.59 -12.94
CA VAL A 58 3.76 0.61 -12.00
C VAL A 58 3.40 1.04 -10.59
N ALA A 59 2.72 0.16 -9.86
CA ALA A 59 2.38 0.37 -8.46
C ALA A 59 3.49 -0.23 -7.57
N CYS A 60 4.10 0.60 -6.75
CA CYS A 60 5.03 0.19 -5.71
C CYS A 60 4.39 0.49 -4.34
N MET A 61 4.51 -0.42 -3.38
CA MET A 61 3.85 -0.35 -2.08
C MET A 61 4.86 -0.51 -0.94
N LYS A 62 4.73 0.26 0.13
CA LYS A 62 5.58 0.15 1.33
C LYS A 62 4.74 0.31 2.59
N ASN A 63 5.05 -0.50 3.61
CA ASN A 63 4.47 -0.39 4.94
C ASN A 63 5.29 0.52 5.85
#